data_AF-A0A401STP3-F1
#
_entry.id   AF-A0A401STP3-F1
#
_cell.length_a   1.000
_cell.length_b   1.000
_cell.length_c   1.000
_cell.angle_alpha   90.00
_cell.angle_beta   90.00
_cell.angle_gamma   90.00
#
_symmetry.space_group_name_H-M   'P 1'
#
loop_
_entity.id
_entity.type
_entity.pdbx_description
1 polymer ?
#
loop_
_entity_poly.entity_id
_entity_poly.type
_entity_poly.pdbx_seq_one_letter_code
_entity_poly.pdbx_strand_id
1 'polypeptide(L)'
;MTEQPCPTAVTSTRGCKVCFLGLVQSFNHYSLVAQKLGVQLSAAREKGQLVFLEGLRSSLDSLLTEQQDSRSPFEFLSSPDTSLNCLYEFVRVSLSETSESTWKFPVLIIDDLSVLLSLGVSAVNILNFMHYCRATICSKFMGNIVMLVHNTEDLEDEENNFVVKSLSHQCHLILQVEGLTTGYCKDIHGQLTMTCRSPSPVKSERNITKIFQYKVQDKNVNFFARGTSSSVL
;
A
#
# COMPACT_ATOMS: atom_id res chain seq x y z
N MET A 1 -20.25 -37.36 2.90
CA MET A 1 -19.84 -36.40 1.86
C MET A 1 -18.97 -35.37 2.55
N THR A 2 -17.69 -35.39 2.19
CA THR A 2 -16.56 -34.76 2.85
C THR A 2 -16.63 -33.24 2.78
N GLU A 3 -16.64 -32.60 3.95
CA GLU A 3 -16.38 -31.17 4.12
C GLU A 3 -14.96 -30.86 3.66
N GLN A 4 -14.84 -29.94 2.70
CA GLN A 4 -13.57 -29.38 2.25
C GLN A 4 -13.30 -28.11 3.09
N PRO A 5 -12.23 -28.08 3.90
CA PRO A 5 -11.95 -26.89 4.70
C PRO A 5 -11.44 -25.73 3.84
N CYS A 6 -11.92 -24.54 4.19
CA CYS A 6 -11.46 -23.24 3.71
C CYS A 6 -9.92 -23.15 3.80
N PRO A 7 -9.21 -22.53 2.83
CA PRO A 7 -7.76 -22.40 2.89
C PRO A 7 -7.39 -21.59 4.13
N THR A 8 -6.83 -22.29 5.10
CA THR A 8 -6.24 -21.76 6.31
C THR A 8 -5.16 -20.78 5.91
N ALA A 9 -5.18 -19.58 6.50
CA ALA A 9 -4.11 -18.60 6.37
C ALA A 9 -2.78 -19.31 6.66
N VAL A 10 -1.96 -19.48 5.63
CA VAL A 10 -0.63 -20.05 5.76
C VAL A 10 0.18 -19.07 6.58
N THR A 11 0.29 -19.34 7.88
CA THR A 11 1.27 -18.71 8.76
C THR A 11 2.63 -19.27 8.36
N SER A 12 3.18 -18.73 7.27
CA SER A 12 4.56 -18.98 6.88
C SER A 12 5.46 -18.36 7.94
N THR A 13 6.10 -19.21 8.73
CA THR A 13 7.17 -18.86 9.68
C THR A 13 8.48 -18.45 8.98
N ARG A 14 8.44 -18.25 7.65
CA ARG A 14 9.48 -17.63 6.85
C ARG A 14 8.99 -16.24 6.42
N GLY A 15 9.83 -15.23 6.61
CA GLY A 15 9.55 -13.85 6.18
C GLY A 15 9.20 -13.73 4.69
N CYS A 16 8.64 -12.59 4.32
CA CYS A 16 8.37 -12.24 2.93
C CYS A 16 9.41 -11.21 2.44
N LYS A 17 9.68 -11.23 1.13
CA LYS A 17 10.40 -10.15 0.46
C LYS A 17 9.44 -8.98 0.30
N VAL A 18 9.88 -7.78 0.63
CA VAL A 18 9.07 -6.57 0.61
C VAL A 18 9.69 -5.57 -0.36
N CYS A 19 8.91 -5.06 -1.31
CA CYS A 19 9.25 -3.88 -2.08
C CYS A 19 8.38 -2.74 -1.56
N PHE A 20 9.00 -1.70 -1.03
CA PHE A 20 8.31 -0.56 -0.45
C PHE A 20 8.63 0.70 -1.26
N LEU A 21 7.62 1.21 -1.96
CA LEU A 21 7.65 2.48 -2.67
C LEU A 21 7.18 3.60 -1.73
N GLY A 22 8.12 4.32 -1.13
CA GLY A 22 7.86 5.53 -0.36
C GLY A 22 7.91 6.74 -1.27
N LEU A 23 6.77 7.15 -1.82
CA LEU A 23 6.66 8.22 -2.80
C LEU A 23 6.77 9.62 -2.20
N VAL A 24 6.45 9.79 -0.90
CA VAL A 24 6.47 11.10 -0.20
C VAL A 24 7.57 11.19 0.86
N GLN A 25 7.63 10.21 1.77
CA GLN A 25 8.54 10.28 2.92
C GLN A 25 9.87 9.54 2.66
N SER A 26 10.93 9.99 3.33
CA SER A 26 12.25 9.35 3.27
C SER A 26 12.28 7.99 3.97
N PHE A 27 13.27 7.15 3.64
CA PHE A 27 13.52 5.91 4.37
C PHE A 27 13.73 6.14 5.86
N ASN A 28 14.39 7.24 6.24
CA ASN A 28 14.64 7.55 7.65
C ASN A 28 13.33 7.79 8.42
N HIS A 29 12.36 8.49 7.80
CA HIS A 29 11.03 8.67 8.39
C HIS A 29 10.37 7.33 8.71
N TYR A 30 10.28 6.43 7.72
CA TYR A 30 9.69 5.11 7.91
C TYR A 30 10.48 4.26 8.91
N SER A 31 11.81 4.35 8.93
CA SER A 31 12.66 3.61 9.86
C SER A 31 12.38 4.01 11.32
N LEU A 32 12.23 5.32 11.59
CA LEU A 32 11.89 5.82 12.93
C LEU A 32 10.48 5.37 13.36
N VAL A 33 9.50 5.41 12.46
CA VAL A 33 8.13 4.95 12.74
C VAL A 33 8.10 3.44 12.98
N ALA A 34 8.74 2.66 12.11
CA ALA A 34 8.84 1.21 12.24
C ALA A 34 9.55 0.79 13.53
N GLN A 35 10.60 1.50 13.93
CA GLN A 35 11.34 1.23 15.16
C GLN A 35 10.45 1.41 16.41
N LYS A 36 9.57 2.42 16.42
CA LYS A 36 8.57 2.58 17.49
C LYS A 36 7.62 1.39 17.59
N LEU A 37 7.31 0.76 16.46
CA LEU A 37 6.48 -0.45 16.36
C LEU A 37 7.29 -1.75 16.56
N GLY A 38 8.58 -1.66 16.89
CA GLY A 38 9.45 -2.81 17.15
C GLY A 38 10.06 -3.46 15.90
N VAL A 39 10.00 -2.80 14.74
CA VAL A 39 10.52 -3.31 13.46
C VAL A 39 11.79 -2.55 13.04
N GLN A 40 12.85 -3.27 12.67
CA GLN A 40 14.11 -2.68 12.21
C GLN A 40 14.25 -2.76 10.68
N LEU A 41 13.90 -1.67 9.98
CA LEU A 41 13.94 -1.64 8.50
C LEU A 41 15.36 -1.73 7.94
N SER A 42 16.36 -1.12 8.59
CA SER A 42 17.76 -1.18 8.14
C SER A 42 18.28 -2.61 8.11
N ALA A 43 18.01 -3.39 9.16
CA ALA A 43 18.39 -4.80 9.22
C ALA A 43 17.67 -5.65 8.15
N ALA A 44 16.41 -5.35 7.84
CA ALA A 44 15.68 -6.03 6.77
C ALA A 44 16.25 -5.70 5.38
N ARG A 45 16.71 -4.46 5.18
CA ARG A 45 17.37 -4.02 3.95
C ARG A 45 18.74 -4.67 3.77
N GLU A 46 19.56 -4.72 4.82
CA GLU A 46 20.87 -5.37 4.81
C GLU A 46 20.77 -6.88 4.50
N LYS A 47 19.71 -7.54 4.99
CA LYS A 47 19.41 -8.95 4.68
C LYS A 47 18.82 -9.17 3.28
N GLY A 48 18.64 -8.12 2.48
CA GLY A 48 17.99 -8.19 1.17
C GLY A 48 16.50 -8.54 1.21
N GLN A 49 15.88 -8.51 2.40
CA GLN A 49 14.46 -8.76 2.57
C GLN A 49 13.61 -7.56 2.12
N LEU A 50 14.10 -6.34 2.36
CA LEU A 50 13.43 -5.09 2.02
C LEU A 50 14.17 -4.37 0.90
N VAL A 51 13.47 -4.10 -0.20
CA VAL A 51 13.87 -3.13 -1.22
C VAL A 51 13.03 -1.88 -1.02
N PHE A 52 13.68 -0.73 -0.79
CA PHE A 52 12.99 0.54 -0.57
C PHE A 52 13.31 1.52 -1.69
N LEU A 53 12.29 2.12 -2.30
CA LEU A 53 12.40 3.18 -3.29
C LEU A 53 11.95 4.50 -2.66
N GLU A 54 12.87 5.47 -2.60
CA GLU A 54 12.57 6.86 -2.21
C GLU A 54 12.11 7.65 -3.45
N GLY A 55 10.79 7.86 -3.57
CA GLY A 55 10.19 8.49 -4.74
C GLY A 55 10.64 9.93 -4.95
N LEU A 56 10.46 10.82 -3.96
CA LEU A 56 10.87 12.24 -4.08
C LEU A 56 12.35 12.42 -4.41
N ARG A 57 13.21 11.58 -3.83
CA ARG A 57 14.64 11.63 -4.12
C ARG A 57 14.92 11.18 -5.54
N SER A 58 14.36 10.02 -5.93
CA SER A 58 14.54 9.48 -7.27
C SER A 58 13.94 10.38 -8.36
N SER A 59 12.86 11.10 -8.07
CA SER A 59 12.29 12.10 -8.99
C SER A 59 13.21 13.31 -9.15
N LEU A 60 13.82 13.78 -8.05
CA LEU A 60 14.75 14.91 -8.10
C LEU A 60 16.03 14.53 -8.86
N ASP A 61 16.59 13.36 -8.57
CA ASP A 61 17.80 12.85 -9.24
C ASP A 61 17.57 12.72 -10.76
N SER A 62 16.38 12.27 -11.17
CA SER A 62 15.99 12.13 -12.58
C SER A 62 15.77 13.48 -13.28
N LEU A 63 15.36 14.53 -12.56
CA LEU A 63 15.19 15.88 -13.11
C LEU A 63 16.52 16.64 -13.19
N LEU A 64 17.44 16.39 -12.26
CA LEU A 64 18.72 17.11 -12.16
C LEU A 64 19.87 16.46 -12.93
N THR A 65 19.77 15.18 -13.27
CA THR A 65 20.88 14.43 -13.89
C THR A 65 20.53 14.02 -15.32
N GLU A 66 21.14 14.67 -16.31
CA GLU A 66 20.99 14.30 -17.74
C GLU A 66 21.80 13.06 -18.16
N GLN A 67 22.49 12.40 -17.22
CA GLN A 67 23.41 11.30 -17.52
C GLN A 67 23.18 10.08 -16.62
N GLN A 68 22.47 9.07 -17.12
CA GLN A 68 22.70 7.67 -16.74
C GLN A 68 22.13 6.69 -17.79
N ASP A 69 22.96 5.70 -18.17
CA ASP A 69 22.62 4.57 -19.06
C ASP A 69 21.57 3.60 -18.47
N SER A 70 21.12 3.83 -17.23
CA SER A 70 20.11 3.02 -16.54
C SER A 70 18.78 3.77 -16.44
N ARG A 71 17.72 3.21 -17.04
CA ARG A 71 16.34 3.73 -16.95
C ARG A 71 15.91 3.89 -15.50
N SER A 72 15.71 5.14 -15.06
CA SER A 72 15.28 5.44 -13.69
C SER A 72 13.82 5.03 -13.51
N PRO A 73 13.38 4.60 -12.31
CA PRO A 73 11.96 4.29 -12.07
C PRO A 73 11.02 5.49 -12.29
N PHE A 74 11.57 6.71 -12.30
CA PHE A 74 10.87 7.98 -12.50
C PHE A 74 11.17 8.65 -13.85
N GLU A 75 11.65 7.89 -14.83
CA GLU A 75 11.92 8.37 -16.20
C GLU A 75 10.70 9.06 -16.84
N PHE A 76 9.49 8.69 -16.40
CA PHE A 76 8.22 9.29 -16.82
C PHE A 76 8.11 10.80 -16.55
N LEU A 77 8.94 11.37 -15.67
CA LEU A 77 8.98 12.82 -15.41
C LEU A 77 9.72 13.58 -16.51
N SER A 78 10.62 12.91 -17.21
CA SER A 78 11.42 13.48 -18.30
C SER A 78 10.82 13.16 -19.68
N SER A 79 9.91 12.18 -19.76
CA SER A 79 9.31 11.71 -21.01
C SER A 79 7.89 12.27 -21.24
N PRO A 80 7.49 12.49 -22.50
CA PRO A 80 6.17 13.05 -22.82
C PRO A 80 5.02 12.06 -22.62
N ASP A 81 5.31 10.76 -22.55
CA ASP A 81 4.31 9.68 -22.47
C ASP A 81 3.87 9.35 -21.03
N THR A 82 4.50 9.95 -20.00
CA THR A 82 4.22 9.77 -18.56
C THR A 82 3.93 8.30 -18.16
N SER A 83 4.62 7.36 -18.81
CA SER A 83 4.32 5.94 -18.67
C SER A 83 5.05 5.34 -17.47
N LEU A 84 4.31 4.66 -16.59
CA LEU A 84 4.86 4.04 -15.37
C LEU A 84 5.55 2.70 -15.62
N ASN A 85 6.04 2.45 -16.84
CA ASN A 85 6.64 1.18 -17.23
C ASN A 85 7.94 0.92 -16.48
N CYS A 86 8.84 1.90 -16.40
CA CYS A 86 10.10 1.75 -15.68
C CYS A 86 9.89 1.52 -14.17
N LEU A 87 8.89 2.16 -13.57
CA LEU A 87 8.49 1.90 -12.19
C LEU A 87 7.97 0.46 -12.01
N TYR A 88 7.12 -0.01 -12.93
CA TYR A 88 6.62 -1.39 -12.91
C TYR A 88 7.75 -2.41 -13.08
N GLU A 89 8.68 -2.17 -14.00
CA GLU A 89 9.84 -3.03 -14.22
C GLU A 89 10.74 -3.10 -12.98
N PHE A 90 10.98 -1.95 -12.33
CA PHE A 90 11.67 -1.91 -11.05
C PHE A 90 10.97 -2.79 -9.99
N VAL A 91 9.65 -2.66 -9.84
CA VAL A 91 8.86 -3.49 -8.90
C VAL A 91 8.96 -4.97 -9.24
N ARG A 92 8.82 -5.31 -10.52
CA ARG A 92 8.87 -6.70 -11.01
C ARG A 92 10.21 -7.34 -10.73
N VAL A 93 11.32 -6.66 -11.04
CA VAL A 93 12.68 -7.14 -10.78
C VAL A 93 12.98 -7.20 -9.29
N SER A 94 12.49 -6.23 -8.51
CA SER A 94 12.69 -6.21 -7.06
C SER A 94 11.99 -7.37 -6.36
N LEU A 95 10.84 -7.80 -6.85
CA LEU A 95 10.03 -8.86 -6.25
C LEU A 95 10.14 -10.22 -6.93
N SER A 96 10.88 -10.34 -8.04
CA SER A 96 11.06 -11.62 -8.71
C SER A 96 11.80 -12.60 -7.80
N GLU A 97 11.41 -13.87 -7.91
CA GLU A 97 12.11 -14.97 -7.27
C GLU A 97 13.51 -15.08 -7.89
N THR A 98 14.53 -14.85 -7.07
CA THR A 98 15.88 -15.29 -7.42
C THR A 98 15.99 -16.75 -7.01
N SER A 99 16.70 -17.58 -7.77
CA SER A 99 16.85 -19.03 -7.53
C SER A 99 17.32 -19.42 -6.12
N GLU A 100 17.76 -18.45 -5.31
CA GLU A 100 18.24 -18.61 -3.93
C GLU A 100 17.30 -18.00 -2.86
N SER A 101 16.19 -17.36 -3.25
CA SER A 101 15.37 -16.61 -2.30
C SER A 101 14.58 -17.53 -1.35
N THR A 102 14.87 -17.44 -0.05
CA THR A 102 14.15 -18.16 1.02
C THR A 102 12.74 -17.64 1.29
N TRP A 103 12.42 -16.47 0.75
CA TRP A 103 11.21 -15.72 1.02
C TRP A 103 10.10 -16.12 0.05
N LYS A 104 8.93 -16.44 0.58
CA LYS A 104 7.73 -16.77 -0.21
C LYS A 104 6.70 -15.65 -0.07
N PHE A 105 5.84 -15.52 -1.07
CA PHE A 105 4.70 -14.59 -1.08
C PHE A 105 5.14 -13.12 -0.90
N PRO A 106 5.78 -12.51 -1.91
CA PRO A 106 6.28 -11.14 -1.82
C PRO A 106 5.18 -10.13 -1.53
N VAL A 107 5.54 -9.02 -0.90
CA VAL A 107 4.63 -7.91 -0.60
C VAL A 107 5.11 -6.63 -1.28
N LEU A 108 4.23 -6.00 -2.04
CA LEU A 108 4.41 -4.63 -2.51
C LEU A 108 3.69 -3.67 -1.56
N ILE A 109 4.39 -2.67 -1.06
CA ILE A 109 3.83 -1.56 -0.27
C ILE A 109 4.02 -0.27 -1.08
N ILE A 110 2.97 0.52 -1.24
CA ILE A 110 3.01 1.81 -1.95
C ILE A 110 2.45 2.89 -1.02
N ASP A 111 3.24 3.92 -0.73
CA ASP A 111 2.86 5.04 0.13
C ASP A 111 3.47 6.35 -0.41
N ASP A 112 2.76 7.22 -1.12
CA ASP A 112 1.32 7.31 -1.40
C ASP A 112 1.06 7.43 -2.90
N LEU A 113 0.12 6.64 -3.43
CA LEU A 113 -0.15 6.57 -4.88
C LEU A 113 -0.78 7.85 -5.43
N SER A 114 -1.55 8.60 -4.64
CA SER A 114 -2.20 9.84 -5.09
C SER A 114 -1.20 10.88 -5.58
N VAL A 115 0.03 10.89 -5.04
CA VAL A 115 1.10 11.79 -5.46
C VAL A 115 1.47 11.66 -6.93
N LEU A 116 1.24 10.50 -7.57
CA LEU A 116 1.51 10.33 -8.99
C LEU A 116 0.62 11.25 -9.86
N LEU A 117 -0.61 11.54 -9.42
CA LEU A 117 -1.49 12.51 -10.11
C LEU A 117 -0.87 13.91 -10.03
N SER A 118 -0.37 14.30 -8.86
CA SER A 118 0.32 15.59 -8.66
C SER A 118 1.62 15.71 -9.47
N LEU A 119 2.24 14.59 -9.83
CA LEU A 119 3.39 14.53 -10.73
C LEU A 119 3.01 14.53 -12.22
N GLY A 120 1.74 14.73 -12.56
CA GLY A 120 1.24 14.82 -13.93
C GLY A 120 0.96 13.48 -14.60
N VAL A 121 0.98 12.37 -13.85
CA VAL A 121 0.64 11.05 -14.38
C VAL A 121 -0.88 10.93 -14.45
N SER A 122 -1.41 10.58 -15.63
CA SER A 122 -2.85 10.38 -15.79
C SER A 122 -3.39 9.24 -14.92
N ALA A 123 -4.65 9.38 -14.47
CA ALA A 123 -5.36 8.32 -13.76
C ALA A 123 -5.35 6.97 -14.49
N VAL A 124 -5.44 6.98 -15.83
CA VAL A 124 -5.39 5.77 -16.66
C VAL A 124 -4.04 5.07 -16.54
N ASN A 125 -2.92 5.82 -16.59
CA ASN A 125 -1.58 5.26 -16.44
C ASN A 125 -1.36 4.66 -15.05
N ILE A 126 -1.90 5.29 -14.00
CA ILE A 126 -1.87 4.77 -12.62
C ILE A 126 -2.65 3.46 -12.51
N LEU A 127 -3.86 3.40 -13.07
CA LEU A 127 -4.67 2.17 -13.05
C LEU A 127 -4.04 1.04 -13.86
N ASN A 128 -3.41 1.35 -15.00
CA ASN A 128 -2.66 0.38 -15.78
C ASN A 128 -1.47 -0.17 -14.99
N PHE A 129 -0.69 0.70 -14.33
CA PHE A 129 0.41 0.30 -13.45
C PHE A 129 -0.07 -0.66 -12.35
N MET A 130 -1.17 -0.31 -11.66
CA MET A 130 -1.75 -1.14 -10.61
C MET A 130 -2.27 -2.47 -11.15
N HIS A 131 -2.89 -2.47 -12.33
CA HIS A 131 -3.34 -3.68 -13.01
C HIS A 131 -2.17 -4.63 -13.30
N TYR A 132 -1.07 -4.12 -13.88
CA TYR A 132 0.13 -4.92 -14.15
C TYR A 132 0.80 -5.43 -12.87
N CYS A 133 0.91 -4.59 -11.83
CA CYS A 133 1.41 -5.01 -10.53
C CYS A 133 0.57 -6.14 -9.95
N ARG A 134 -0.76 -6.03 -9.96
CA ARG A 134 -1.68 -7.06 -9.48
C ARG A 134 -1.55 -8.36 -10.28
N ALA A 135 -1.54 -8.27 -11.61
CA ALA A 135 -1.41 -9.44 -12.48
C ALA A 135 -0.09 -10.20 -12.25
N THR A 136 1.00 -9.48 -12.00
CA THR A 136 2.30 -10.11 -11.75
C THR A 136 2.44 -10.58 -10.31
N ILE A 137 2.21 -9.72 -9.33
CA ILE A 137 2.47 -10.01 -7.92
C ILE A 137 1.44 -11.00 -7.37
N CYS A 138 0.15 -10.71 -7.54
CA CYS A 138 -0.90 -11.56 -6.97
C CYS A 138 -1.09 -12.86 -7.75
N SER A 139 -1.06 -12.82 -9.09
CA SER A 139 -1.33 -14.03 -9.88
C SER A 139 -0.09 -14.87 -10.15
N LYS A 140 1.08 -14.27 -10.44
CA LYS A 140 2.31 -15.04 -10.74
C LYS A 140 3.14 -15.33 -9.50
N PHE A 141 3.34 -14.34 -8.63
CA PHE A 141 4.19 -14.50 -7.43
C PHE A 141 3.41 -14.92 -6.18
N MET A 142 2.08 -15.06 -6.27
CA MET A 142 1.20 -15.38 -5.13
C MET A 142 1.38 -14.40 -3.96
N GLY A 143 1.76 -13.16 -4.26
CA GLY A 143 2.07 -12.11 -3.30
C GLY A 143 0.88 -11.19 -2.99
N ASN A 144 1.12 -10.21 -2.13
CA ASN A 144 0.12 -9.23 -1.71
C ASN A 144 0.54 -7.81 -2.08
N ILE A 145 -0.43 -6.93 -2.28
CA ILE A 145 -0.22 -5.51 -2.53
C ILE A 145 -0.97 -4.73 -1.44
N VAL A 146 -0.27 -3.80 -0.81
CA VAL A 146 -0.81 -2.81 0.12
C VAL A 146 -0.49 -1.45 -0.45
N MET A 147 -1.48 -0.57 -0.49
CA MET A 147 -1.34 0.75 -1.09
C MET A 147 -2.11 1.77 -0.27
N LEU A 148 -1.53 2.95 -0.09
CA LEU A 148 -2.21 4.14 0.40
C LEU A 148 -2.65 5.00 -0.78
N VAL A 149 -3.87 5.52 -0.68
CA VAL A 149 -4.45 6.50 -1.60
C VAL A 149 -5.19 7.51 -0.73
N HIS A 150 -4.96 8.80 -0.95
CA HIS A 150 -5.71 9.85 -0.26
C HIS A 150 -7.08 10.02 -0.90
N ASN A 151 -8.13 9.81 -0.11
CA ASN A 151 -9.50 10.13 -0.50
C ASN A 151 -9.84 11.52 0.04
N THR A 152 -9.63 12.55 -0.76
CA THR A 152 -10.15 13.89 -0.47
C THR A 152 -11.63 13.90 -0.83
N GLU A 153 -12.50 14.37 0.07
CA GLU A 153 -13.93 14.59 -0.26
C GLU A 153 -14.14 15.79 -1.21
N ASP A 154 -13.06 16.29 -1.81
CA ASP A 154 -13.06 17.40 -2.75
C ASP A 154 -13.72 16.95 -4.05
N LEU A 155 -14.96 17.38 -4.26
CA LEU A 155 -15.74 17.13 -5.48
C LEU A 155 -15.08 17.70 -6.74
N GLU A 156 -14.10 18.59 -6.60
CA GLU A 156 -13.38 19.20 -7.72
C GLU A 156 -12.27 18.28 -8.26
N ASP A 157 -11.82 17.28 -7.50
CA ASP A 157 -10.77 16.35 -7.90
C ASP A 157 -11.35 15.07 -8.53
N GLU A 158 -11.96 15.21 -9.70
CA GLU A 158 -12.58 14.10 -10.44
C GLU A 158 -11.58 12.98 -10.81
N GLU A 159 -10.31 13.33 -11.07
CA GLU A 159 -9.27 12.33 -11.39
C GLU A 159 -8.90 11.47 -10.18
N ASN A 160 -8.64 12.09 -9.02
CA ASN A 160 -8.36 11.33 -7.80
C ASN A 160 -9.58 10.48 -7.40
N ASN A 161 -10.79 11.03 -7.49
CA ASN A 161 -12.03 10.31 -7.25
C ASN A 161 -12.17 9.09 -8.16
N PHE A 162 -11.80 9.23 -9.44
CA PHE A 162 -11.82 8.11 -10.39
C PHE A 162 -10.80 7.02 -10.02
N VAL A 163 -9.59 7.39 -9.60
CA VAL A 163 -8.56 6.46 -9.12
C VAL A 163 -9.03 5.72 -7.88
N VAL A 164 -9.49 6.44 -6.84
CA VAL A 164 -9.96 5.87 -5.57
C VAL A 164 -11.11 4.89 -5.81
N LYS A 165 -12.13 5.27 -6.59
CA LYS A 165 -13.28 4.40 -6.92
C LYS A 165 -12.82 3.15 -7.67
N SER A 166 -11.99 3.32 -8.69
CA SER A 166 -11.51 2.20 -9.51
C SER A 166 -10.69 1.20 -8.70
N LEU A 167 -9.78 1.68 -7.85
CA LEU A 167 -8.97 0.82 -6.98
C LEU A 167 -9.83 0.14 -5.91
N SER A 168 -10.79 0.85 -5.32
CA SER A 168 -11.77 0.27 -4.39
C SER A 168 -12.55 -0.88 -5.03
N HIS A 169 -12.86 -0.79 -6.33
CA HIS A 169 -13.47 -1.88 -7.10
C HIS A 169 -12.53 -3.05 -7.39
N GLN A 170 -11.22 -2.93 -7.18
CA GLN A 170 -10.25 -4.01 -7.40
C GLN A 170 -9.73 -4.64 -6.10
N CYS A 171 -9.85 -3.94 -4.97
CA CYS A 171 -9.38 -4.40 -3.66
C CYS A 171 -10.30 -5.47 -3.03
N HIS A 172 -9.68 -6.40 -2.30
CA HIS A 172 -10.39 -7.40 -1.48
C HIS A 172 -10.68 -6.87 -0.06
N LEU A 173 -9.83 -5.96 0.42
CA LEU A 173 -9.90 -5.33 1.73
C LEU A 173 -9.66 -3.84 1.56
N ILE A 174 -10.55 -3.03 2.14
CA ILE A 174 -10.41 -1.57 2.18
C ILE A 174 -10.35 -1.16 3.65
N LEU A 175 -9.33 -0.39 3.99
CA LEU A 175 -9.11 0.20 5.31
C LEU A 175 -9.22 1.71 5.17
N GLN A 176 -10.34 2.28 5.57
CA GLN A 176 -10.60 3.72 5.52
C GLN A 176 -10.34 4.32 6.91
N VAL A 177 -9.36 5.22 6.98
CA VAL A 177 -8.95 5.89 8.22
C VAL A 177 -9.45 7.32 8.17
N GLU A 178 -10.24 7.70 9.17
CA GLU A 178 -10.89 9.02 9.23
C GLU A 178 -10.76 9.63 10.62
N GLY A 179 -10.82 10.97 10.67
CA GLY A 179 -11.02 11.69 11.91
C GLY A 179 -12.41 11.45 12.49
N LEU A 180 -12.63 11.85 13.75
CA LEU A 180 -13.96 11.82 14.34
C LEU A 180 -14.81 12.98 13.80
N THR A 181 -16.03 12.69 13.35
CA THR A 181 -16.98 13.72 12.89
C THR A 181 -17.38 14.71 13.99
N THR A 182 -17.24 14.31 15.26
CA THR A 182 -17.52 15.15 16.44
C THR A 182 -16.36 16.07 16.82
N GLY A 183 -15.23 16.01 16.11
CA GLY A 183 -14.02 16.74 16.44
C GLY A 183 -13.07 15.97 17.36
N TYR A 184 -12.09 16.68 17.93
CA TYR A 184 -10.99 16.08 18.68
C TYR A 184 -11.44 15.43 20.00
N CYS A 185 -10.89 14.23 20.28
CA CYS A 185 -11.01 13.56 21.57
C CYS A 185 -9.64 13.11 22.06
N LYS A 186 -9.34 13.34 23.34
CA LYS A 186 -8.06 12.92 23.97
C LYS A 186 -7.87 11.40 23.98
N ASP A 187 -8.97 10.66 24.06
CA ASP A 187 -8.95 9.20 24.21
C ASP A 187 -9.21 8.45 22.91
N ILE A 188 -9.73 9.13 21.89
CA ILE A 188 -10.08 8.54 20.60
C ILE A 188 -9.55 9.45 19.51
N HIS A 189 -8.55 8.99 18.76
CA HIS A 189 -7.90 9.82 17.74
C HIS A 189 -8.62 9.75 16.39
N GLY A 190 -9.36 8.67 16.13
CA GLY A 190 -10.11 8.54 14.89
C GLY A 190 -10.90 7.25 14.78
N GLN A 191 -11.37 6.98 13.57
CA GLN A 191 -12.14 5.82 13.18
C GLN A 191 -11.46 5.06 12.04
N LEU A 192 -11.50 3.73 12.11
CA LEU A 192 -11.07 2.83 11.06
C LEU A 192 -12.31 2.03 10.59
N THR A 193 -12.71 2.24 9.35
CA THR A 193 -13.73 1.44 8.68
C THR A 193 -13.06 0.37 7.83
N MET A 194 -13.28 -0.90 8.18
CA MET A 194 -12.77 -2.06 7.47
C MET A 194 -13.89 -2.65 6.62
N THR A 195 -13.71 -2.67 5.30
CA THR A 195 -14.65 -3.28 4.35
C THR A 195 -13.98 -4.48 3.68
N CYS A 196 -14.45 -5.68 4.00
CA CYS A 196 -14.02 -6.92 3.35
C CYS A 196 -15.01 -7.28 2.24
N ARG A 197 -14.51 -7.49 1.03
CA ARG A 197 -15.32 -7.96 -0.09
C ARG A 197 -15.47 -9.48 -0.03
N SER A 198 -16.69 -9.99 -0.26
CA SER A 198 -16.89 -11.43 -0.37
C SER A 198 -16.16 -11.96 -1.62
N PRO A 199 -15.43 -13.09 -1.51
CA PRO A 199 -14.71 -13.69 -2.63
C PRO A 199 -15.62 -14.34 -3.69
N SER A 200 -16.93 -14.49 -3.44
CA SER A 200 -17.86 -15.10 -4.39
C SER A 200 -18.96 -14.13 -4.83
N PRO A 201 -19.09 -13.84 -6.14
CA PRO A 201 -20.24 -13.09 -6.67
C PRO A 201 -21.53 -13.94 -6.76
N VAL A 202 -21.44 -15.24 -6.49
CA VAL A 202 -22.49 -16.24 -6.79
C VAL A 202 -23.45 -16.46 -5.62
N LYS A 203 -23.08 -16.02 -4.41
CA LYS A 203 -24.00 -15.92 -3.28
C LYS A 203 -24.10 -14.46 -2.88
N SER A 204 -25.31 -14.03 -2.55
CA SER A 204 -25.67 -12.70 -2.03
C SER A 204 -25.03 -12.41 -0.65
N GLU A 205 -23.76 -12.75 -0.47
CA GLU A 205 -22.96 -12.39 0.69
C GLU A 205 -22.55 -10.93 0.57
N ARG A 206 -23.22 -10.09 1.36
CA ARG A 206 -22.94 -8.66 1.44
C ARG A 206 -21.49 -8.45 1.89
N ASN A 207 -20.86 -7.36 1.41
CA ASN A 207 -19.58 -6.90 1.93
C ASN A 207 -19.68 -6.79 3.46
N ILE A 208 -18.68 -7.32 4.16
CA ILE A 208 -18.63 -7.26 5.63
C ILE A 208 -17.91 -5.96 6.00
N THR A 209 -18.67 -5.01 6.51
CA THR A 209 -18.12 -3.75 7.04
C THR A 209 -18.08 -3.79 8.55
N LYS A 210 -16.90 -3.49 9.13
CA LYS A 210 -16.69 -3.35 10.57
C LYS A 210 -16.07 -1.99 10.85
N ILE A 211 -16.54 -1.33 11.90
CA ILE A 211 -16.08 -0.01 12.27
C ILE A 211 -15.42 -0.09 13.64
N PHE A 212 -14.18 0.38 13.70
CA PHE A 212 -13.38 0.46 14.91
C PHE A 212 -13.05 1.92 15.19
N GLN A 213 -12.90 2.26 16.45
CA GLN A 213 -12.24 3.50 16.85
C GLN A 213 -10.82 3.16 17.27
N TYR A 214 -9.89 4.11 17.11
CA TYR A 214 -8.49 3.87 17.44
C TYR A 214 -7.89 4.96 18.31
N LYS A 215 -6.92 4.56 19.14
CA LYS A 215 -6.05 5.44 19.92
C LYS A 215 -4.61 5.07 19.62
N VAL A 216 -3.88 6.03 19.05
CA VAL A 216 -2.45 5.91 18.78
C VAL A 216 -1.69 6.15 20.07
N GLN A 217 -0.78 5.23 20.42
CA GLN A 217 0.17 5.37 21.52
C GLN A 217 1.60 5.45 20.94
N ASP A 218 2.58 5.69 21.80
CA ASP A 218 3.98 5.84 21.35
C ASP A 218 4.54 4.60 20.64
N LYS A 219 4.11 3.39 21.03
CA LYS A 219 4.65 2.11 20.55
C LYS A 219 3.63 1.19 19.89
N ASN A 220 2.34 1.52 19.93
CA ASN A 220 1.27 0.69 19.38
C ASN A 220 0.06 1.54 18.99
N VAL A 221 -0.91 0.87 18.36
CA VAL A 221 -2.23 1.44 18.08
C VAL A 221 -3.27 0.50 18.68
N ASN A 222 -4.13 1.03 19.54
CA ASN A 222 -5.22 0.27 20.14
C ASN A 222 -6.50 0.49 19.34
N PHE A 223 -7.19 -0.59 19.02
CA PHE A 223 -8.49 -0.58 18.32
C PHE A 223 -9.60 -1.07 19.26
N PHE A 224 -10.74 -0.40 19.22
CA PHE A 224 -11.90 -0.71 20.04
C PHE A 224 -13.18 -0.63 19.20
N ALA A 225 -14.20 -1.42 19.59
CA ALA A 225 -15.51 -1.30 18.98
C ALA A 225 -16.12 0.07 19.35
N ARG A 226 -16.99 0.60 18.49
CA ARG A 226 -17.71 1.83 18.83
C ARG A 226 -18.51 1.62 20.11
N GLY A 227 -18.39 2.57 21.05
CA GLY A 227 -19.12 2.56 22.32
C GLY A 227 -18.46 1.77 23.46
N THR A 228 -17.29 1.17 23.24
CA THR A 228 -16.54 0.45 24.29
C THR A 228 -15.28 1.20 24.75
N SER A 229 -15.18 2.50 24.47
CA SER A 229 -14.05 3.33 24.90
C SER A 229 -14.19 3.72 26.37
N SER A 230 -13.06 3.81 27.08
CA SER A 230 -13.02 4.11 28.52
C SER A 230 -13.60 5.48 28.90
N SER A 231 -13.87 6.36 27.93
CA SER A 231 -14.48 7.67 28.15
C SER A 231 -16.02 7.62 28.23
N VAL A 232 -16.62 6.45 27.98
CA VAL A 232 -18.08 6.21 28.02
C VAL A 232 -18.48 5.34 29.23
N LEU A 233 -17.51 4.93 30.07
CA LEU A 233 -17.71 4.14 31.29
C LEU A 233 -17.32 4.94 32.54
#